data_AF-A0AA35K063-F1
#
_entry.id   AF-A0AA35K063-F1
#
_cell.length_a   1.000
_cell.length_b   1.000
_cell.length_c   1.000
_cell.angle_alpha   90.00
_cell.angle_beta   90.00
_cell.angle_gamma   90.00
#
_symmetry.space_group_name_H-M   'P 1'
#
loop_
_entity.id
_entity.type
_entity.pdbx_description
1 polymer ?
#
loop_
_entity_poly.entity_id
_entity_poly.type
_entity_poly.pdbx_seq_one_letter_code
_entity_poly.pdbx_strand_id
1 'polypeptide(L)'
;MRYWQPVQDAPVLWNMSREPWVTWVPLICFILHFIAWLVIFSILLIFDYAELMGVKQVYYHCLGMGDPLAVKSTSAIRLFSHLRHPVYLEFLLILWAVPCLSLDRLLLALLFTAYITCAHNLDQQDYLYLRAQLDKKFQIFSREEAAYGDLLAQNGPSVLKN
;
A
#
# COMPACT_ATOMS: atom_id res chain seq x y z
N MET A 1 -0.29 -9.83 36.01
CA MET A 1 -0.19 -8.49 35.40
C MET A 1 0.13 -7.39 36.45
N ARG A 2 1.02 -7.62 37.43
CA ARG A 2 1.35 -6.61 38.49
C ARG A 2 2.56 -5.73 38.17
N TYR A 3 3.34 -6.10 37.14
CA TYR A 3 4.58 -5.41 36.75
C TYR A 3 4.46 -4.56 35.48
N TRP A 4 3.28 -4.54 34.87
CA TRP A 4 3.00 -3.63 33.76
C TRP A 4 2.53 -2.30 34.36
N GLN A 5 3.40 -1.31 34.35
CA GLN A 5 3.05 0.06 34.67
C GLN A 5 2.91 0.85 33.37
N PRO A 6 1.82 1.61 33.17
CA PRO A 6 1.72 2.51 32.03
C PRO A 6 2.78 3.59 32.16
N VAL A 7 3.50 3.85 31.06
CA VAL A 7 4.38 5.01 30.97
C VAL A 7 3.48 6.24 30.96
N GLN A 8 3.43 6.94 32.10
CA GLN A 8 2.45 8.03 32.27
C GLN A 8 2.87 9.30 31.53
N ASP A 9 4.18 9.56 31.40
CA ASP A 9 4.69 10.79 30.78
C ASP A 9 5.98 10.52 30.01
N ALA A 10 5.85 10.09 28.76
CA ALA A 10 6.96 10.19 27.83
C ALA A 10 7.17 11.67 27.47
N PRO A 11 8.41 12.19 27.51
CA PRO A 11 8.67 13.58 27.19
C PRO A 11 8.20 13.89 25.76
N VAL A 12 7.31 14.87 25.65
CA VAL A 12 6.80 15.36 24.38
C VAL A 12 7.88 16.23 23.73
N LEU A 13 8.39 15.80 22.57
CA LEU A 13 9.47 16.51 21.88
C LEU A 13 8.98 17.76 21.16
N TRP A 14 7.73 17.74 20.67
CA TRP A 14 7.07 18.93 20.14
C TRP A 14 5.56 18.87 20.38
N ASN A 15 5.01 20.02 20.77
CA ASN A 15 3.58 20.25 20.92
C ASN A 15 3.26 21.66 20.40
N MET A 16 2.32 21.79 19.46
CA MET A 16 1.93 23.08 18.93
C MET A 16 0.91 23.73 19.85
N SER A 17 1.37 24.46 20.86
CA SER A 17 0.50 25.08 21.88
C SER A 17 -0.06 26.47 21.50
N ARG A 18 0.16 26.92 20.25
CA ARG A 18 -0.24 28.27 19.80
C ARG A 18 -1.44 28.20 18.85
N GLU A 19 -2.50 28.92 19.16
CA GLU A 19 -3.62 29.12 18.24
C GLU A 19 -3.14 29.82 16.94
N PRO A 20 -3.62 29.43 15.76
CA PRO A 20 -4.69 28.44 15.51
C PRO A 20 -4.18 26.99 15.33
N TRP A 21 -2.86 26.78 15.39
CA TRP A 21 -2.19 25.51 15.06
C TRP A 21 -2.56 24.36 15.98
N VAL A 22 -3.04 24.65 17.20
CA VAL A 22 -3.59 23.68 18.15
C VAL A 22 -4.73 22.86 17.52
N THR A 23 -5.53 23.47 16.63
CA THR A 23 -6.71 22.83 16.03
C THR A 23 -6.40 22.23 14.65
N TRP A 24 -5.66 22.97 13.82
CA TRP A 24 -5.41 22.55 12.43
C TRP A 24 -4.44 21.38 12.29
N VAL A 25 -3.40 21.32 13.14
CA VAL A 25 -2.40 20.25 13.06
C VAL A 25 -2.99 18.87 13.36
N PRO A 26 -3.76 18.68 14.46
CA PRO A 26 -4.48 17.42 14.70
C PRO A 26 -5.45 17.05 13.57
N LEU A 27 -6.17 18.03 13.02
CA LEU A 27 -7.13 17.79 11.93
C LEU A 27 -6.43 17.28 10.66
N ILE A 28 -5.32 17.91 10.26
CA ILE A 28 -4.54 17.48 9.09
C ILE A 28 -3.99 16.07 9.31
N CYS A 29 -3.41 15.81 10.50
CA CYS A 29 -2.91 14.48 10.84
C CYS A 29 -4.02 13.42 10.83
N PHE A 30 -5.23 13.75 11.31
CA PHE A 30 -6.38 12.86 11.29
C PHE A 30 -6.83 12.52 9.86
N ILE A 31 -6.95 13.53 8.99
CA ILE A 31 -7.32 13.32 7.58
C ILE A 31 -6.28 12.45 6.89
N LEU A 32 -4.99 12.74 7.11
CA LEU A 32 -3.89 11.96 6.54
C LEU A 32 -3.91 10.52 7.03
N HIS A 33 -4.14 10.29 8.33
CA HIS A 33 -4.33 8.95 8.89
C HIS A 33 -5.50 8.22 8.24
N PHE A 34 -6.64 8.88 8.09
CA PHE A 34 -7.82 8.29 7.47
C PHE A 34 -7.57 7.88 6.02
N ILE A 35 -6.91 8.74 5.24
CA ILE A 35 -6.50 8.44 3.87
C ILE A 35 -5.52 7.25 3.85
N ALA A 36 -4.53 7.23 4.74
CA ALA A 36 -3.58 6.13 4.82
C ALA A 36 -4.27 4.79 5.12
N TRP A 37 -5.25 4.77 6.03
CA TRP A 37 -6.06 3.58 6.30
C TRP A 37 -6.88 3.13 5.09
N LEU A 38 -7.51 4.06 4.36
CA LEU A 38 -8.23 3.74 3.13
C LEU A 38 -7.32 3.17 2.05
N VAL A 39 -6.12 3.72 1.90
CA VAL A 39 -5.11 3.20 0.97
C VAL A 39 -4.67 1.79 1.37
N ILE A 40 -4.37 1.55 2.66
CA ILE A 40 -4.03 0.21 3.16
C ILE A 40 -5.15 -0.77 2.84
N PHE A 41 -6.40 -0.42 3.15
CA PHE A 41 -7.55 -1.27 2.85
C PHE A 41 -7.69 -1.55 1.35
N SER A 42 -7.46 -0.53 0.52
CA SER A 42 -7.51 -0.67 -0.93
C SER A 42 -6.41 -1.60 -1.45
N ILE A 43 -5.19 -1.51 -0.92
CA ILE A 43 -4.08 -2.41 -1.24
C ILE A 43 -4.41 -3.84 -0.81
N LEU A 44 -5.00 -4.04 0.37
CA LEU A 44 -5.43 -5.37 0.84
C LEU A 44 -6.51 -6.00 -0.04
N LEU A 45 -7.36 -5.19 -0.69
CA LEU A 45 -8.37 -5.66 -1.63
C LEU A 45 -7.80 -5.91 -3.03
N ILE A 46 -6.93 -5.03 -3.52
CA ILE A 46 -6.33 -5.11 -4.86
C ILE A 46 -5.29 -6.21 -4.94
N PHE A 47 -4.43 -6.31 -3.92
CA PHE A 47 -3.49 -7.39 -3.79
C PHE A 47 -4.21 -8.58 -3.19
N ASP A 48 -4.01 -9.75 -3.78
CA ASP A 48 -4.48 -11.01 -3.24
C ASP A 48 -3.67 -11.34 -1.97
N TYR A 49 -3.95 -10.64 -0.87
CA TYR A 49 -3.19 -10.74 0.36
C TYR A 49 -3.29 -12.15 0.95
N ALA A 50 -4.40 -12.85 0.68
CA ALA A 50 -4.59 -14.26 1.00
C ALA A 50 -3.60 -15.17 0.22
N GLU A 51 -3.20 -14.77 -0.99
CA GLU A 51 -2.14 -15.44 -1.75
C GLU A 51 -0.76 -15.19 -1.12
N LEU A 52 -0.45 -13.95 -0.72
CA LEU A 52 0.81 -13.61 -0.04
C LEU A 52 0.97 -14.32 1.31
N MET A 53 -0.11 -14.41 2.09
CA MET A 53 -0.14 -15.08 3.39
C MET A 53 -0.13 -16.62 3.28
N GLY A 54 -0.16 -17.17 2.06
CA GLY A 54 -0.21 -18.61 1.83
C GLY A 54 -1.57 -19.26 2.12
N VAL A 55 -2.60 -18.48 2.47
CA VAL A 55 -3.96 -18.98 2.75
C VAL A 55 -4.54 -19.66 1.52
N LYS A 56 -4.31 -19.11 0.32
CA LYS A 56 -4.72 -19.77 -0.93
C LYS A 56 -4.00 -21.09 -1.18
N GLN A 57 -2.74 -21.21 -0.81
CA GLN A 57 -1.99 -22.47 -0.96
C GLN A 57 -2.60 -23.57 -0.08
N VAL A 58 -2.89 -23.25 1.19
CA VAL A 58 -3.55 -24.17 2.12
C VAL A 58 -4.96 -24.51 1.66
N TYR A 59 -5.74 -23.51 1.22
CA TYR A 59 -7.11 -23.71 0.73
C TYR A 59 -7.16 -24.64 -0.49
N TYR A 60 -6.28 -24.44 -1.48
CA TYR A 60 -6.20 -25.28 -2.69
C TYR A 60 -5.75 -26.71 -2.35
N HIS A 61 -4.75 -26.85 -1.47
CA HIS A 61 -4.31 -28.14 -0.95
C HIS A 61 -5.45 -28.89 -0.25
N CYS A 62 -6.24 -28.22 0.59
CA CYS A 62 -7.40 -28.83 1.27
C CYS A 62 -8.52 -29.27 0.29
N LEU A 63 -8.66 -28.59 -0.86
CA LEU A 63 -9.64 -28.92 -1.89
C LEU A 63 -9.13 -29.93 -2.93
N GLY A 64 -7.89 -30.40 -2.80
CA GLY A 64 -7.27 -31.31 -3.79
C GLY A 64 -7.04 -30.67 -5.16
N MET A 65 -7.15 -29.35 -5.26
CA MET A 65 -6.80 -28.59 -6.45
C MET A 65 -5.30 -28.31 -6.36
N GLY A 66 -4.54 -28.69 -7.38
CA GLY A 66 -3.07 -28.58 -7.38
C GLY A 66 -2.52 -27.17 -7.10
N ASP A 67 -1.20 -27.08 -6.98
CA ASP A 67 -0.51 -25.90 -6.44
C ASP A 67 -0.78 -24.61 -7.26
N PRO A 68 -1.42 -23.56 -6.69
CA PRO A 68 -1.75 -22.33 -7.42
C PRO A 68 -0.49 -21.56 -7.86
N LEU A 69 0.66 -21.82 -7.23
CA LEU A 69 1.96 -21.23 -7.58
C LEU A 69 2.55 -21.75 -8.89
N ALA A 70 2.16 -22.94 -9.36
CA ALA A 70 2.72 -23.56 -10.57
C ALA A 70 2.41 -22.75 -11.85
N VAL A 71 1.38 -21.90 -11.81
CA VAL A 71 0.93 -21.07 -12.95
C VAL A 71 1.63 -19.70 -12.99
N LYS A 72 2.31 -19.29 -11.91
CA LYS A 72 2.88 -17.95 -11.78
C LYS A 72 4.32 -17.90 -12.27
N SER A 73 4.65 -16.90 -13.09
CA SER A 73 6.01 -16.68 -13.60
C SER A 73 7.01 -16.48 -12.46
N THR A 74 8.21 -17.07 -12.58
CA THR A 74 9.31 -16.99 -11.61
C THR A 74 9.66 -15.55 -11.23
N SER A 75 9.57 -14.61 -12.17
CA SER A 75 9.80 -13.18 -11.93
C SER A 75 8.72 -12.53 -11.07
N ALA A 76 7.46 -12.96 -11.19
CA ALA A 76 6.39 -12.50 -10.32
C ALA A 76 6.60 -12.99 -8.89
N ILE A 77 6.99 -14.27 -8.72
CA ILE A 77 7.28 -14.86 -7.42
C ILE A 77 8.43 -14.11 -6.72
N ARG A 78 9.48 -13.76 -7.47
CA ARG A 78 10.61 -12.98 -6.93
C ARG A 78 10.23 -11.55 -6.57
N LEU A 79 9.42 -10.88 -7.39
CA LEU A 79 8.91 -9.57 -7.05
C LEU A 79 8.08 -9.61 -5.75
N PHE A 80 7.20 -10.60 -5.62
CA PHE A 80 6.39 -10.81 -4.41
C PHE A 80 7.24 -11.17 -3.18
N SER A 81 8.36 -11.86 -3.35
CA SER A 81 9.26 -12.18 -2.24
C SER A 81 10.07 -10.97 -1.74
N HIS A 82 10.33 -9.97 -2.59
CA HIS A 82 11.03 -8.73 -2.21
C HIS A 82 10.08 -7.62 -1.74
N LEU A 83 8.87 -7.53 -2.33
CA LEU A 83 7.75 -6.71 -1.85
C LEU A 83 6.88 -7.50 -0.87
N ARG A 84 7.51 -8.19 0.10
CA ARG A 84 6.79 -9.07 1.02
C ARG A 84 5.67 -8.35 1.79
N HIS A 85 5.81 -7.04 2.03
CA HIS A 85 4.80 -6.27 2.77
C HIS A 85 4.78 -4.80 2.33
N PRO A 86 4.14 -4.45 1.19
CA PRO A 86 3.97 -3.05 0.77
C PRO A 86 3.32 -2.22 1.89
N VAL A 87 2.35 -2.83 2.59
CA VAL A 87 1.59 -2.29 3.73
C VAL A 87 2.45 -1.68 4.84
N TYR A 88 3.71 -2.12 5.01
CA TYR A 88 4.60 -1.54 6.03
C TYR A 88 5.04 -0.11 5.71
N LEU A 89 5.10 0.28 4.43
CA LEU A 89 5.42 1.66 4.03
C LEU A 89 4.29 2.63 4.43
N GLU A 90 3.02 2.23 4.30
CA GLU A 90 1.89 3.04 4.73
C GLU A 90 1.78 3.11 6.26
N PHE A 91 2.08 2.00 6.96
CA PHE A 91 2.22 2.04 8.43
C PHE A 91 3.31 3.00 8.88
N LEU A 92 4.41 3.10 8.13
CA LEU A 92 5.45 4.07 8.43
C LEU A 92 4.93 5.51 8.31
N LEU A 93 4.17 5.81 7.28
CA LEU A 93 3.56 7.13 7.09
C LEU A 93 2.59 7.49 8.22
N ILE A 94 1.76 6.55 8.67
CA ILE A 94 0.90 6.71 9.86
C ILE A 94 1.74 7.00 11.11
N LEU A 95 2.83 6.27 11.29
CA LEU A 95 3.68 6.36 12.48
C LEU A 95 4.40 7.71 12.59
N TRP A 96 4.73 8.33 11.45
CA TRP A 96 5.38 9.65 11.40
C TRP A 96 4.37 10.81 11.38
N ALA A 97 3.18 10.65 10.80
CA ALA A 97 2.22 11.74 10.58
C ALA A 97 1.33 12.04 11.80
N VAL A 98 1.92 12.16 12.99
CA VAL A 98 1.22 12.31 14.27
C VAL A 98 1.31 13.77 14.75
N PRO A 99 0.22 14.36 15.31
CA PRO A 99 0.21 15.78 15.68
C PRO A 99 1.05 16.09 16.93
N CYS A 100 1.39 15.07 17.71
CA CYS A 100 2.26 15.15 18.87
C CYS A 100 3.22 13.96 18.82
N LEU A 101 4.52 14.23 18.75
CA LEU A 101 5.54 13.19 18.69
C LEU A 101 6.19 13.08 20.07
N SER A 102 5.81 12.02 20.77
CA SER A 102 6.45 11.61 22.02
C SER A 102 7.75 10.83 21.72
N LEU A 103 8.66 10.79 22.69
CA LEU A 103 9.95 10.10 22.53
C LEU A 103 9.81 8.61 22.18
N ASP A 104 8.85 7.93 22.80
CA ASP A 104 8.52 6.52 22.54
C ASP A 104 8.07 6.30 21.09
N ARG A 105 7.25 7.21 20.55
CA ARG A 105 6.79 7.16 19.16
C ARG A 105 7.93 7.43 18.19
N LEU A 106 8.79 8.41 18.47
CA LEU A 106 9.96 8.68 17.64
C LEU A 106 10.87 7.46 17.57
N LEU A 107 11.14 6.82 18.71
CA LEU A 107 11.98 5.63 18.78
C LEU A 107 11.34 4.47 18.00
N LEU A 108 10.03 4.26 18.16
CA LEU A 108 9.29 3.27 17.38
C LEU A 108 9.35 3.57 15.88
N ALA A 109 9.15 4.84 15.49
CA ALA A 109 9.21 5.29 14.11
C ALA A 109 10.57 5.03 13.48
N LEU A 110 11.66 5.38 14.18
CA LEU A 110 13.02 5.15 13.72
C LEU A 110 13.35 3.66 13.59
N LEU A 111 13.03 2.86 14.61
CA LEU A 111 13.26 1.41 14.55
C LEU A 111 12.47 0.76 13.42
N PHE A 112 11.23 1.18 13.22
CA PHE A 112 10.39 0.64 12.15
C PHE A 112 10.86 1.09 10.77
N THR A 113 11.30 2.34 10.60
CA THR A 113 11.97 2.80 9.37
C THR A 113 13.20 1.96 9.08
N ALA A 114 14.10 1.82 10.05
CA ALA A 114 15.33 1.05 9.87
C ALA A 114 15.03 -0.42 9.52
N TYR A 115 14.07 -1.03 10.20
CA TYR A 115 13.62 -2.39 9.89
C TYR A 115 13.12 -2.51 8.45
N ILE A 116 12.24 -1.61 7.99
CA ILE A 116 11.73 -1.64 6.62
C ILE A 116 12.85 -1.41 5.61
N THR A 117 13.73 -0.43 5.83
CA THR A 117 14.84 -0.15 4.93
C THR A 117 15.79 -1.34 4.82
N CYS A 118 16.07 -2.04 5.92
CA CYS A 118 16.89 -3.26 5.89
C CYS A 118 16.15 -4.46 5.27
N ALA A 119 14.84 -4.58 5.49
CA ALA A 119 14.03 -5.67 4.94
C ALA A 119 13.75 -5.51 3.45
N HIS A 120 13.70 -4.27 2.95
CA HIS A 120 13.33 -3.97 1.58
C HIS A 120 14.56 -3.76 0.69
N ASN A 121 15.17 -4.88 0.27
CA ASN A 121 16.17 -4.87 -0.80
C ASN A 121 15.45 -5.09 -2.14
N LEU A 122 14.94 -4.01 -2.74
CA LEU A 122 14.48 -4.04 -4.14
C LEU A 122 15.70 -4.16 -5.04
N ASP A 123 15.81 -5.29 -5.75
CA ASP A 123 16.91 -5.49 -6.68
C ASP A 123 16.61 -4.79 -8.03
N GLN A 124 17.65 -4.41 -8.77
CA GLN A 124 17.52 -3.71 -10.06
C GLN A 124 16.63 -4.49 -11.05
N GLN A 125 16.67 -5.82 -10.94
CA GLN A 125 15.90 -6.72 -11.78
C GLN A 125 14.39 -6.71 -11.46
N ASP A 126 13.97 -6.40 -10.24
CA ASP A 126 12.55 -6.31 -9.87
C ASP A 126 11.93 -5.01 -10.36
N TYR A 127 12.70 -3.93 -10.31
CA TYR A 127 12.32 -2.64 -10.90
C TYR A 127 12.05 -2.79 -12.41
N LEU A 128 12.94 -3.49 -13.13
CA LEU A 128 12.77 -3.74 -14.57
C LEU A 128 11.52 -4.58 -14.86
N TYR A 129 11.22 -5.58 -14.02
CA TYR A 129 10.01 -6.39 -14.16
C TYR A 129 8.72 -5.58 -13.89
N LEU A 130 8.70 -4.77 -12.83
CA LEU A 130 7.60 -3.85 -12.52
C LEU A 130 7.36 -2.88 -13.68
N ARG A 131 8.42 -2.30 -14.23
CA ARG A 131 8.34 -1.40 -15.37
C ARG A 131 7.75 -2.09 -16.61
N ALA A 132 8.21 -3.29 -16.93
CA ALA A 132 7.68 -4.06 -18.05
C ALA A 132 6.19 -4.45 -17.86
N GLN A 133 5.78 -4.75 -16.63
CA GLN A 133 4.37 -4.98 -16.28
C GLN A 133 3.53 -3.71 -16.45
N LEU A 134 4.04 -2.57 -16.00
CA LEU A 134 3.36 -1.29 -16.10
C LEU A 134 3.18 -0.87 -17.56
N ASP A 135 4.23 -0.99 -18.37
CA ASP A 135 4.21 -0.68 -19.81
C ASP A 135 3.18 -1.55 -20.55
N LYS A 136 3.10 -2.84 -20.22
CA LYS A 136 2.07 -3.74 -20.80
C LYS A 136 0.65 -3.29 -20.46
N LYS A 137 0.39 -2.89 -19.21
CA LYS A 137 -0.94 -2.40 -18.82
C LYS A 137 -1.27 -1.08 -19.52
N PHE A 138 -0.30 -0.17 -19.61
CA PHE A 138 -0.48 1.11 -20.31
C PHE A 138 -0.82 0.90 -21.79
N GLN A 139 -0.10 0.00 -22.47
CA GLN A 139 -0.38 -0.38 -23.85
C GLN A 139 -1.81 -0.94 -24.05
N ILE A 140 -2.29 -1.76 -23.11
CA ILE A 140 -3.66 -2.29 -23.17
C ILE A 140 -4.69 -1.17 -23.02
N PHE A 141 -4.52 -0.29 -22.03
CA PHE A 141 -5.43 0.84 -21.82
C PHE A 141 -5.43 1.81 -23.01
N SER A 142 -4.28 2.14 -23.58
CA SER A 142 -4.20 2.99 -24.77
C SER A 142 -4.84 2.33 -26.00
N ARG A 143 -4.76 1.01 -26.13
CA ARG A 143 -5.41 0.28 -27.23
C ARG A 143 -6.94 0.24 -27.08
N GLU A 144 -7.43 0.09 -25.85
CA GLU A 144 -8.86 0.16 -25.54
C GLU A 144 -9.42 1.57 -25.75
N GLU A 145 -8.68 2.60 -25.34
CA GLU A 145 -9.06 4.00 -25.56
C GLU A 145 -9.12 4.36 -27.05
N ALA A 146 -8.13 3.91 -27.84
CA ALA A 146 -8.15 4.07 -29.30
C ALA A 146 -9.33 3.32 -29.95
N ALA A 147 -9.61 2.09 -29.52
CA ALA A 147 -10.75 1.32 -30.02
C ALA A 147 -12.11 1.97 -29.67
N TYR A 148 -12.24 2.54 -28.47
CA TYR A 148 -13.44 3.26 -28.06
C TYR A 148 -13.61 4.58 -28.82
N GLY A 149 -12.51 5.31 -29.06
CA GLY A 149 -12.49 6.51 -29.89
C GLY A 149 -12.94 6.25 -31.33
N ASP A 150 -12.45 5.17 -31.95
CA ASP A 150 -12.86 4.76 -33.29
C ASP A 150 -14.35 4.38 -33.36
N LEU A 151 -14.87 3.69 -32.33
CA LEU A 151 -16.29 3.34 -32.24
C LEU A 151 -17.20 4.57 -32.09
N LEU A 152 -16.77 5.59 -31.34
CA LEU A 152 -17.50 6.86 -31.22
C LEU A 152 -17.45 7.68 -32.52
N ALA A 153 -16.30 7.69 -33.20
CA ALA A 153 -16.16 8.35 -34.50
C ALA A 153 -17.02 7.70 -35.60
N GLN A 154 -17.23 6.38 -35.52
CA GLN A 154 -18.13 5.66 -36.43
C GLN A 154 -19.62 5.84 -36.08
N ASN A 155 -19.98 6.06 -34.80
CA ASN A 155 -21.38 6.10 -34.34
C ASN A 155 -21.94 7.51 -34.01
N GLY A 156 -21.16 8.58 -34.11
CA GLY A 156 -21.67 9.96 -34.06
C GLY A 156 -21.64 10.62 -35.46
N PRO A 157 -22.61 11.46 -35.90
CA PRO A 157 -23.86 11.92 -35.29
C PRO A 157 -25.09 11.35 -36.05
N SER A 158 -25.53 10.14 -35.72
CA SER A 158 -26.84 9.61 -36.19
C SER A 158 -27.89 9.55 -35.08
N VAL A 159 -27.52 9.81 -33.83
CA VAL A 159 -28.37 9.65 -32.63
C VAL A 159 -29.10 10.93 -32.21
N LEU A 160 -28.84 12.09 -32.83
CA LEU A 160 -29.51 13.37 -32.50
C LEU A 160 -30.63 13.78 -33.48
N LYS A 161 -31.09 12.87 -34.35
CA LYS A 161 -32.29 13.09 -35.18
C LYS A 161 -33.29 11.98 -34.90
N ASN A 162 -34.12 12.18 -33.87
CA ASN A 162 -35.53 11.80 -33.82
C ASN A 162 -36.18 12.45 -32.60
#